data_AF-A0A7W7QCS5-F1
#
_entry.id   AF-A0A7W7QCS5-F1
#
_cell.length_a   1.000
_cell.length_b   1.000
_cell.length_c   1.000
_cell.angle_alpha   90.00
_cell.angle_beta   90.00
_cell.angle_gamma   90.00
#
_symmetry.space_group_name_H-M   'P 1'
#
loop_
_entity.id
_entity.type
_entity.pdbx_description
1 polymer ?
#
loop_
_entity_poly.entity_id
_entity_poly.type
_entity_poly.pdbx_seq_one_letter_code
_entity_poly.pdbx_strand_id
1 'polypeptide(L)'
;MNTRTTEAATLAELGVFLRAAALPPVQVRLPAELAQRAVAAWERDDTVPLVDPEPLADRRTRHLAGTLALIGLAIRERGIPDGDGVVVALPVELAGVAMDAADLID
;
A
#
# COMPACT_ATOMS: atom_id res chain seq x y z
N MET A 1 -15.16 -15.64 -23.96
CA MET A 1 -14.55 -15.42 -22.63
C MET A 1 -14.29 -16.78 -22.00
N ASN A 2 -13.11 -17.08 -21.47
CA ASN A 2 -12.89 -18.36 -20.81
C ASN A 2 -13.55 -18.37 -19.41
N THR A 3 -13.84 -19.55 -18.87
CA THR A 3 -14.53 -19.68 -17.56
C THR A 3 -13.86 -18.87 -16.47
N ARG A 4 -12.52 -18.88 -16.41
CA ARG A 4 -11.74 -18.14 -15.40
C ARG A 4 -11.91 -16.63 -15.52
N THR A 5 -12.00 -16.09 -16.74
CA THR A 5 -12.22 -14.66 -16.96
C THR A 5 -13.62 -14.24 -16.52
N THR A 6 -14.64 -15.06 -16.79
CA THR A 6 -16.01 -14.79 -16.32
C THR A 6 -16.08 -14.88 -14.80
N GLU A 7 -15.49 -15.92 -14.20
CA GLU A 7 -15.42 -16.07 -12.74
C GLU A 7 -14.70 -14.88 -12.09
N ALA A 8 -13.55 -14.46 -12.64
CA ALA A 8 -12.82 -13.31 -12.14
C ALA A 8 -13.65 -12.02 -12.21
N ALA A 9 -14.42 -11.81 -13.29
CA ALA A 9 -15.31 -10.65 -13.41
C ALA A 9 -16.41 -10.68 -12.34
N THR A 10 -17.03 -11.84 -12.10
CA THR A 10 -18.02 -12.01 -11.02
C THR A 10 -17.41 -11.75 -9.64
N LEU A 11 -16.22 -12.27 -9.36
CA LEU A 11 -15.54 -12.04 -8.08
C LEU A 11 -15.08 -10.59 -7.92
N ALA A 12 -14.82 -9.88 -9.02
CA ALA A 12 -14.51 -8.45 -8.97
C ALA A 12 -15.69 -7.60 -8.44
N GLU A 13 -16.93 -8.04 -8.63
CA GLU A 13 -18.12 -7.36 -8.07
C GLU A 13 -18.10 -7.39 -6.53
N LEU A 14 -17.62 -8.49 -5.92
CA LEU A 14 -17.38 -8.53 -4.47
C LEU A 14 -16.33 -7.50 -4.06
N GLY A 15 -15.26 -7.35 -4.85
CA GLY A 15 -14.25 -6.31 -4.64
C GLY A 15 -14.83 -4.89 -4.67
N VAL A 16 -15.78 -4.61 -5.58
CA VAL A 16 -16.50 -3.32 -5.63
C VAL A 16 -17.28 -3.08 -4.35
N PHE A 17 -18.01 -4.09 -3.87
CA PHE A 17 -18.75 -3.99 -2.60
C PHE A 17 -17.80 -3.76 -1.42
N LEU A 18 -16.72 -4.53 -1.32
CA LEU A 18 -15.74 -4.41 -0.23
C LEU A 18 -15.05 -3.04 -0.22
N ARG A 19 -14.71 -2.48 -1.38
CA ARG A 19 -14.13 -1.13 -1.49
C ARG A 19 -15.09 -0.04 -1.01
N ALA A 20 -16.39 -0.23 -1.17
CA ALA A 20 -17.40 0.71 -0.68
C ALA A 20 -17.74 0.49 0.80
N ALA A 21 -17.44 -0.69 1.36
CA ALA A 21 -17.65 -0.98 2.76
C ALA A 21 -16.62 -0.26 3.63
N ALA A 22 -17.05 0.27 4.78
CA ALA A 22 -16.16 0.82 5.79
C ALA A 22 -15.51 -0.33 6.58
N LEU A 23 -14.52 -0.99 5.98
CA LEU A 23 -13.81 -2.10 6.61
C LEU A 23 -12.95 -1.57 7.77
N PRO A 24 -12.97 -2.23 8.94
CA PRO A 24 -12.11 -1.83 10.04
C PRO A 24 -10.63 -2.07 9.66
N PRO A 25 -9.71 -1.19 10.10
CA PRO A 25 -8.29 -1.43 9.91
C PRO A 25 -7.83 -2.68 10.67
N VAL A 26 -6.80 -3.33 10.16
CA VAL A 26 -6.14 -4.46 10.82
C VAL A 26 -4.99 -3.96 11.69
N GLN A 27 -4.83 -4.54 12.89
CA GLN A 27 -3.65 -4.29 13.69
C GLN A 27 -2.49 -5.14 13.18
N VAL A 28 -1.38 -4.48 12.87
CA VAL A 28 -0.16 -5.14 12.40
C VAL A 28 1.02 -4.72 13.29
N ARG A 29 1.89 -5.69 13.61
CA ARG A 29 3.17 -5.44 14.28
C ARG A 29 4.28 -5.46 13.22
N LEU A 30 5.01 -4.37 13.13
CA LEU A 30 6.11 -4.20 12.17
C LEU A 30 7.45 -4.12 12.93
N PRO A 31 8.54 -4.68 12.39
CA PRO A 31 9.89 -4.42 12.91
C PRO A 31 10.17 -2.92 12.92
N ALA A 32 10.81 -2.41 13.99
CA ALA A 32 11.05 -0.99 14.14
C ALA A 32 11.83 -0.39 12.96
N GLU A 33 12.82 -1.11 12.43
CA GLU A 33 13.61 -0.66 11.28
C GLU A 33 12.75 -0.48 10.02
N LEU A 34 11.86 -1.43 9.73
CA LEU A 34 10.97 -1.33 8.58
C LEU A 34 9.95 -0.19 8.75
N ALA A 35 9.43 -0.02 9.96
CA ALA A 35 8.52 1.07 10.28
C ALA A 35 9.20 2.44 10.08
N GLN A 36 10.44 2.60 10.53
CA GLN A 36 11.23 3.81 10.33
C GLN A 36 11.49 4.10 8.86
N ARG A 37 11.84 3.08 8.07
CA ARG A 37 12.05 3.21 6.62
C ARG A 37 10.76 3.64 5.89
N ALA A 38 9.61 3.11 6.29
CA ALA A 38 8.32 3.49 5.73
C ALA A 38 7.99 4.96 6.04
N VAL A 39 8.21 5.40 7.28
CA VAL A 39 8.02 6.82 7.68
C VAL A 39 8.96 7.74 6.88
N ALA A 40 10.24 7.38 6.77
CA ALA A 40 11.21 8.14 6.00
C ALA A 40 10.82 8.24 4.51
N ALA A 41 10.25 7.19 3.93
CA ALA A 41 9.76 7.21 2.55
C ALA A 41 8.56 8.15 2.37
N TRP A 42 7.67 8.26 3.36
CA TRP A 42 6.56 9.23 3.37
C TRP A 42 7.05 10.67 3.52
N GLU A 43 8.02 10.92 4.40
CA GLU A 43 8.53 12.26 4.70
C GLU A 43 9.50 12.81 3.66
N ARG A 44 9.88 11.98 2.67
CA ARG A 44 10.74 12.40 1.59
C ARG A 44 10.02 13.40 0.68
N ASP A 45 10.58 14.59 0.57
CA ASP A 45 10.20 15.54 -0.49
C ASP A 45 10.57 14.97 -1.86
N ASP A 46 9.59 14.88 -2.76
CA ASP A 46 9.84 14.44 -4.13
C ASP A 46 10.23 15.62 -5.02
N THR A 47 11.53 15.94 -4.98
CA THR A 47 12.11 17.03 -5.77
C THR A 47 12.56 16.60 -7.16
N VAL A 48 12.32 15.34 -7.55
CA VAL A 48 12.75 14.81 -8.85
C VAL A 48 11.81 15.36 -9.94
N PRO A 49 12.33 16.08 -10.95
CA PRO A 49 11.51 16.57 -12.04
C PRO A 49 10.88 15.42 -12.83
N LEU A 50 9.60 15.56 -13.18
CA LEU A 50 8.93 14.61 -14.06
C LEU A 50 9.43 14.78 -15.51
N VAL A 51 9.66 13.67 -16.19
CA VAL A 51 9.87 13.65 -17.64
C VAL A 51 8.53 13.91 -18.33
N ASP A 52 8.52 14.67 -19.43
CA ASP A 52 7.32 14.95 -20.23
C ASP A 52 7.57 14.64 -21.72
N PRO A 53 6.84 13.69 -22.34
CA PRO A 53 5.81 12.84 -21.72
C PRO A 53 6.43 11.78 -20.79
N GLU A 54 5.82 11.59 -19.62
CA GLU A 54 6.22 10.55 -18.67
C GLU A 54 5.92 9.16 -19.26
N PRO A 55 6.89 8.23 -19.29
CA PRO A 55 6.64 6.86 -19.67
C PRO A 55 5.56 6.20 -18.78
N LEU A 56 4.68 5.39 -19.37
CA LEU A 56 3.58 4.73 -18.63
C LEU A 56 4.09 3.87 -17.46
N ALA A 57 5.24 3.21 -17.63
CA ALA A 57 5.86 2.42 -16.59
C ALA A 57 6.27 3.28 -15.38
N ASP A 58 6.92 4.42 -15.62
CA ASP A 58 7.35 5.35 -14.57
C ASP A 58 6.16 5.93 -13.81
N ARG A 59 5.09 6.30 -14.54
CA ARG A 59 3.84 6.75 -13.93
C ARG A 59 3.24 5.70 -12.99
N ARG A 60 3.23 4.41 -13.40
CA ARG A 60 2.72 3.30 -12.58
C ARG A 60 3.57 3.11 -11.33
N THR A 61 4.89 3.11 -11.48
CA THR A 61 5.83 2.99 -10.36
C THR A 61 5.67 4.13 -9.36
N ARG A 62 5.58 5.38 -9.84
CA ARG A 62 5.37 6.56 -9.00
C ARG A 62 4.03 6.51 -8.27
N HIS A 63 2.97 6.07 -8.94
CA HIS A 63 1.66 5.89 -8.31
C HIS A 63 1.67 4.80 -7.22
N LEU A 64 2.33 3.67 -7.48
CA LEU A 64 2.51 2.60 -6.50
C LEU A 64 3.31 3.09 -5.29
N ALA A 65 4.44 3.77 -5.51
CA ALA A 65 5.27 4.34 -4.46
C ALA A 65 4.49 5.34 -3.58
N GLY A 66 3.71 6.24 -4.21
CA GLY A 66 2.85 7.18 -3.49
C GLY A 66 1.76 6.47 -2.66
N THR A 67 1.20 5.38 -3.18
CA THR A 67 0.20 4.57 -2.45
C THR A 67 0.83 3.85 -1.26
N LEU A 68 1.99 3.21 -1.44
CA LEU A 68 2.72 2.53 -0.37
C LEU A 68 3.25 3.50 0.69
N ALA A 69 3.58 4.74 0.32
CA ALA A 69 3.99 5.78 1.26
C ALA A 69 2.89 6.12 2.29
N LEU A 70 1.61 5.87 1.98
CA LEU A 70 0.51 6.04 2.94
C LEU A 70 0.63 5.09 4.15
N ILE A 71 1.38 3.99 4.03
CA ILE A 71 1.75 3.13 5.17
C ILE A 71 2.68 3.89 6.12
N GLY A 72 3.66 4.61 5.59
CA GLY A 72 4.54 5.49 6.36
C GLY A 72 3.76 6.57 7.10
N LEU A 73 2.79 7.20 6.43
CA LEU A 73 1.87 8.15 7.07
C LEU A 73 1.08 7.50 8.21
N ALA A 74 0.50 6.31 7.98
CA ALA A 74 -0.28 5.59 8.99
C ALA A 74 0.56 5.27 10.24
N ILE A 75 1.81 4.82 10.05
CA ILE A 75 2.75 4.54 11.13
C ILE A 75 3.09 5.83 11.88
N ARG A 76 3.38 6.93 11.17
CA ARG A 76 3.70 8.22 11.80
C ARG A 76 2.57 8.75 12.67
N GLU A 77 1.33 8.63 12.20
CA GLU A 77 0.16 9.19 12.91
C GLU A 77 -0.38 8.29 14.02
N ARG A 78 -0.31 6.97 13.85
CA ARG A 78 -1.03 6.00 14.69
C ARG A 78 -0.17 4.86 15.21
N GLY A 79 1.11 4.82 14.86
CA GLY A 79 2.05 3.80 15.32
C GLY A 79 2.33 3.93 16.81
N ILE A 80 2.24 2.81 17.52
CA ILE A 80 2.52 2.69 18.94
C ILE A 80 3.78 1.83 19.09
N PRO A 81 4.89 2.36 19.62
CA PRO A 81 6.07 1.56 19.93
C PRO A 81 5.73 0.41 20.88
N ASP A 82 6.22 -0.78 20.56
CA ASP A 82 5.97 -2.00 21.33
C ASP A 82 7.21 -2.91 21.25
N GLY A 83 8.05 -2.90 22.28
CA GLY A 83 9.30 -3.67 22.31
C GLY A 83 10.26 -3.30 21.18
N ASP A 84 10.58 -4.28 20.33
CA ASP A 84 11.44 -4.16 19.14
C ASP A 84 10.67 -3.73 17.86
N GLY A 85 9.40 -3.36 17.99
CA GLY A 85 8.51 -3.09 16.87
C GLY A 85 7.58 -1.90 17.09
N VAL A 86 6.70 -1.71 16.11
CA VAL A 86 5.62 -0.73 16.12
C VAL A 86 4.33 -1.45 15.78
N VAL A 87 3.29 -1.24 16.60
CA VAL A 87 1.93 -1.70 16.32
C VAL A 87 1.14 -0.55 15.71
N VAL A 88 0.49 -0.79 14.57
CA VAL A 88 -0.30 0.23 13.87
C VAL A 88 -1.61 -0.36 13.36
N ALA A 89 -2.69 0.41 13.46
CA ALA A 89 -3.93 0.11 12.77
C ALA A 89 -3.82 0.55 11.30
N LEU A 90 -3.70 -0.43 10.39
CA LEU A 90 -3.49 -0.23 8.97
C LEU A 90 -4.77 -0.52 8.17
N PRO A 91 -5.20 0.37 7.25
CA PRO A 91 -6.27 0.07 6.31
C PRO A 91 -5.98 -1.21 5.52
N VAL A 92 -6.98 -2.08 5.40
CA VAL A 92 -6.84 -3.40 4.76
C VAL A 92 -6.41 -3.28 3.30
N GLU A 93 -6.81 -2.21 2.63
CA GLU A 93 -6.46 -1.92 1.24
C GLU A 93 -4.97 -1.63 1.09
N LEU A 94 -4.37 -0.89 2.04
CA LEU A 94 -2.94 -0.61 2.03
C LEU A 94 -2.12 -1.86 2.35
N ALA A 95 -2.62 -2.70 3.27
CA ALA A 95 -2.00 -4.00 3.54
C ALA A 95 -2.02 -4.89 2.29
N GLY A 96 -3.15 -4.96 1.59
CA GLY A 96 -3.30 -5.68 0.32
C GLY A 96 -2.30 -5.21 -0.74
N VAL A 97 -2.25 -3.91 -1.01
CA VAL A 97 -1.33 -3.34 -2.01
C VAL A 97 0.14 -3.60 -1.66
N ALA A 98 0.51 -3.59 -0.36
CA ALA A 98 1.87 -3.92 0.06
C ALA A 98 2.24 -5.39 -0.17
N MET A 99 1.28 -6.31 0.05
CA MET A 99 1.46 -7.74 -0.22
C MET A 99 1.60 -7.98 -1.72
N ASP A 100 0.72 -7.40 -2.54
CA ASP A 100 0.82 -7.51 -4.01
C ASP A 100 2.14 -6.91 -4.55
N ALA A 101 2.65 -5.85 -3.92
CA ALA A 101 3.92 -5.26 -4.31
C ALA A 101 5.14 -6.14 -3.98
N ALA A 102 5.02 -7.07 -3.02
CA ALA A 102 6.09 -8.00 -2.68
C ALA A 102 6.39 -8.97 -3.83
N ASP A 103 5.37 -9.37 -4.59
CA ASP A 103 5.49 -10.23 -5.78
C ASP A 103 6.33 -9.57 -6.91
N LEU A 104 6.64 -8.27 -6.81
CA LEU A 104 7.51 -7.55 -7.76
C LEU A 104 8.99 -7.63 -7.39
N ILE A 105 9.32 -8.12 -6.19
CA ILE A 105 10.68 -8.16 -5.62
C ILE A 105 11.24 -9.60 -5.62
N ASP A 106 10.36 -10.61 -5.72
CA ASP A 106 10.71 -12.02 -5.93
C ASP A 106 11.05 -12.34 -7.40
#